data_AF-A0A8C9ABF1-F1
#
_entry.id   AF-A0A8C9ABF1-F1
#
_cell.length_a   1.000
_cell.length_b   1.000
_cell.length_c   1.000
_cell.angle_alpha   90.00
_cell.angle_beta   90.00
_cell.angle_gamma   90.00
#
_symmetry.space_group_name_H-M   'P 1'
#
loop_
_entity.id
_entity.type
_entity.pdbx_description
1 polymer ?
#
loop_
_entity_poly.entity_id
_entity_poly.type
_entity_poly.pdbx_seq_one_letter_code
_entity_poly.pdbx_strand_id
1 'polypeptide(L)'
;MSSWDAGSGGREGTPRAAAALCSLYHEAGQRLRRLQDQLAARDALIARLRARLAALEGDAAPSLVDTLLEQVARLREQLRRQESGAAEAQLRQEIERLTERLEEKEREMQQLLSQPQHEREKEVILLRRSVAEEERARAASDILCHSLAKETHQLRRTLAATAHMCQHLAKCLGERQHAQGDVEEKSPDKPEHTGRDASVQNIIEELQEENRLLKQKVTHILAYKDDFMSERADRERAQSRIQELEEKVTSLLHQVSWRQDVREPDPCWIHTGSKTAKYLETDALEPVVPGGWRPGPGSQQLELEPPAEGRHSSTAQRGQGDLQCPHCLRCFSDEQGEELLRHVAECCQ
;
A
#
# COMPACT_ATOMS: atom_id res chain seq x y z
N MET A 1 -129.53 74.62 5.21
CA MET A 1 -130.88 74.03 5.34
C MET A 1 -130.64 72.58 5.71
N SER A 2 -130.99 72.00 6.85
CA SER A 2 -131.95 72.30 7.92
C SER A 2 -131.52 71.41 9.12
N SER A 3 -131.48 71.90 10.35
CA SER A 3 -132.57 71.89 11.34
C SER A 3 -132.97 70.50 11.85
N TRP A 4 -132.62 70.24 13.13
CA TRP A 4 -133.29 69.39 14.13
C TRP A 4 -133.27 67.87 13.79
N ASP A 5 -133.18 66.91 14.72
CA ASP A 5 -133.74 66.86 16.05
C ASP A 5 -132.99 65.84 16.93
N ALA A 6 -133.13 66.05 18.24
CA ALA A 6 -132.67 65.17 19.30
C ALA A 6 -133.50 63.86 19.35
N GLY A 7 -132.85 62.76 19.73
CA GLY A 7 -133.49 61.46 19.94
C GLY A 7 -132.73 60.63 20.97
N SER A 8 -132.89 61.03 22.23
CA SER A 8 -132.48 60.30 23.42
C SER A 8 -133.14 58.91 23.47
N GLY A 9 -132.38 57.88 23.83
CA GLY A 9 -132.89 56.51 23.97
C GLY A 9 -131.87 55.63 24.68
N GLY A 10 -131.80 55.78 26.01
CA GLY A 10 -130.93 54.99 26.86
C GLY A 10 -131.18 53.50 26.77
N ARG A 11 -130.08 52.73 26.86
CA ARG A 11 -130.07 51.42 27.50
C ARG A 11 -128.84 51.32 28.39
N GLU A 12 -129.08 51.50 29.68
CA GLU A 12 -128.27 50.95 30.75
C GLU A 12 -128.02 49.46 30.48
N GLY A 13 -126.75 49.13 30.24
CA GLY A 13 -126.32 47.83 29.73
C GLY A 13 -124.90 47.50 30.19
N THR A 14 -124.73 47.35 31.50
CA THR A 14 -123.69 46.56 32.17
C THR A 14 -122.22 47.04 32.13
N PRO A 15 -121.81 47.93 33.05
CA PRO A 15 -120.39 48.15 33.38
C PRO A 15 -119.65 46.85 33.76
N ARG A 16 -120.38 45.81 34.18
CA ARG A 16 -119.85 44.50 34.56
C ARG A 16 -119.34 43.66 33.38
N ALA A 17 -119.97 43.75 32.19
CA ALA A 17 -119.52 43.03 30.99
C ALA A 17 -118.25 43.65 30.40
N ALA A 18 -118.19 44.99 30.38
CA ALA A 18 -116.98 45.73 29.98
C ALA A 18 -115.80 45.45 30.93
N ALA A 19 -116.04 45.41 32.25
CA ALA A 19 -115.01 45.06 33.23
C ALA A 19 -114.49 43.62 33.09
N ALA A 20 -115.37 42.66 32.76
CA ALA A 20 -114.99 41.27 32.50
C ALA A 20 -114.11 41.15 31.24
N LEU A 21 -114.46 41.84 30.15
CA LEU A 21 -113.64 41.89 28.94
C LEU A 21 -112.27 42.54 29.20
N CYS A 22 -112.23 43.67 29.91
CA CYS A 22 -110.97 44.31 30.31
C CYS A 22 -110.07 43.38 31.14
N SER A 23 -110.66 42.59 32.04
CA SER A 23 -109.94 41.61 32.85
C SER A 23 -109.37 40.48 31.98
N LEU A 24 -110.14 39.96 31.02
CA LEU A 24 -109.69 38.94 30.07
C LEU A 24 -108.59 39.44 29.13
N TYR A 25 -108.68 40.69 28.63
CA TYR A 25 -107.60 41.29 27.84
C TYR A 25 -106.34 41.52 28.67
N HIS A 26 -106.49 41.93 29.93
CA HIS A 26 -105.36 42.08 30.83
C HIS A 26 -104.71 40.72 31.14
N GLU A 27 -105.50 39.67 31.36
CA GLU A 27 -105.03 38.32 31.58
C GLU A 27 -104.37 37.72 30.33
N ALA A 28 -104.94 37.90 29.14
CA ALA A 28 -104.33 37.51 27.87
C ALA A 28 -103.00 38.26 27.64
N GLY A 29 -102.93 39.54 27.98
CA GLY A 29 -101.70 40.33 27.94
C GLY A 29 -100.64 39.83 28.93
N GLN A 30 -101.04 39.42 30.14
CA GLN A 30 -100.13 38.80 31.11
C GLN A 30 -99.62 37.44 30.63
N ARG A 31 -100.48 36.62 30.02
CA ARG A 31 -100.11 35.32 29.44
C ARG A 31 -99.12 35.49 28.27
N LEU A 32 -99.34 36.47 27.39
CA LEU A 32 -98.41 36.82 26.31
C LEU A 32 -97.04 37.25 26.85
N ARG A 33 -97.01 38.10 27.88
CA ARG A 33 -95.76 38.52 28.53
C ARG A 33 -94.98 37.32 29.10
N ARG A 34 -95.65 36.41 29.82
CA ARG A 34 -95.02 35.20 30.35
C ARG A 34 -94.43 34.30 29.26
N LEU A 35 -95.12 34.15 28.13
CA LEU A 35 -94.62 33.37 26.99
C LEU A 35 -93.43 34.06 26.30
N GLN A 36 -93.45 35.40 26.19
CA GLN A 36 -92.32 36.18 25.68
C GLN A 36 -91.08 36.04 26.57
N ASP A 37 -91.25 36.12 27.89
CA ASP A 37 -90.15 35.90 28.84
C ASP A 37 -89.57 34.48 28.73
N GLN A 38 -90.43 33.47 28.54
CA GLN A 38 -90.01 32.08 28.31
C GLN A 38 -89.25 31.90 26.99
N LEU A 39 -89.69 32.58 25.92
CA LEU A 39 -88.99 32.55 24.64
C LEU A 39 -87.61 33.21 24.76
N ALA A 40 -87.55 34.39 25.37
CA ALA A 40 -86.30 35.10 25.62
C ALA A 40 -85.32 34.27 26.49
N ALA A 41 -85.82 33.56 27.49
CA ALA A 41 -85.02 32.65 28.31
C ALA A 41 -84.46 31.47 27.50
N ARG A 42 -85.25 30.91 26.56
CA ARG A 42 -84.81 29.85 25.65
C ARG A 42 -83.82 30.36 24.61
N ASP A 43 -84.03 31.55 24.06
CA ASP A 43 -83.10 32.20 23.12
C ASP A 43 -81.76 32.48 23.81
N ALA A 44 -81.79 32.93 25.07
CA ALA A 44 -80.58 33.10 25.88
C ALA A 44 -79.86 31.78 26.17
N LEU A 45 -80.58 30.65 26.26
CA LEU A 45 -79.96 29.32 26.37
C LEU A 45 -79.34 28.87 25.05
N ILE A 46 -80.04 29.05 23.93
CA ILE A 46 -79.54 28.73 22.58
C ILE A 46 -78.28 29.55 22.29
N ALA A 47 -78.29 30.85 22.60
CA ALA A 47 -77.12 31.71 22.46
C ALA A 47 -75.92 31.18 23.29
N ARG A 48 -76.17 30.78 24.53
CA ARG A 48 -75.14 30.17 25.39
C ARG A 48 -74.61 28.83 24.85
N LEU A 49 -75.48 27.97 24.33
CA LEU A 49 -75.07 26.69 23.74
C LEU A 49 -74.29 26.88 22.44
N ARG A 50 -74.70 27.82 21.57
CA ARG A 50 -73.95 28.19 20.37
C ARG A 50 -72.58 28.76 20.69
N ALA A 51 -72.48 29.63 21.71
CA ALA A 51 -71.19 30.15 22.17
C ALA A 51 -70.28 29.03 22.71
N ARG A 52 -70.82 28.07 23.45
CA ARG A 52 -70.06 26.90 23.92
C ARG A 52 -69.60 25.98 22.79
N LEU A 53 -70.44 25.74 21.78
CA LEU A 53 -70.07 24.96 20.60
C LEU A 53 -68.98 25.66 19.78
N ALA A 54 -69.10 26.96 19.51
CA ALA A 54 -68.09 27.73 18.80
C ALA A 54 -66.74 27.75 19.54
N ALA A 55 -66.75 27.80 20.89
CA ALA A 55 -65.54 27.67 21.69
C ALA A 55 -64.89 26.28 21.56
N LEU A 56 -65.70 25.21 21.54
CA LEU A 56 -65.18 23.84 21.38
C LEU A 56 -64.67 23.57 19.96
N GLU A 57 -65.36 24.04 18.92
CA GLU A 57 -64.95 23.89 17.51
C GLU A 57 -63.68 24.68 17.19
N GLY A 58 -63.46 25.82 17.86
CA GLY A 58 -62.21 26.58 17.74
C GLY A 58 -60.99 25.91 18.37
N ASP A 59 -61.19 25.13 19.43
CA ASP A 59 -60.09 24.58 20.24
C ASP A 59 -59.74 23.10 19.96
N ALA A 60 -60.65 22.29 19.37
CA ALA A 60 -60.58 20.84 19.54
C ALA A 60 -60.00 19.97 18.39
N ALA A 61 -59.48 20.49 17.27
CA ALA A 61 -58.97 19.60 16.20
C ALA A 61 -57.85 20.13 15.29
N PRO A 62 -57.75 21.43 14.97
CA PRO A 62 -56.71 21.91 14.05
C PRO A 62 -55.30 21.75 14.63
N SER A 63 -55.09 22.15 15.89
CA SER A 63 -53.74 22.25 16.46
C SER A 63 -53.00 20.90 16.59
N LEU A 64 -53.68 19.80 16.93
CA LEU A 64 -53.03 18.48 17.01
C LEU A 64 -52.72 17.91 15.62
N VAL A 65 -53.65 18.06 14.67
CA VAL A 65 -53.45 17.60 13.30
C VAL A 65 -52.35 18.42 12.62
N ASP A 66 -52.35 19.73 12.80
CA ASP A 66 -51.34 20.64 12.27
C ASP A 66 -49.96 20.35 12.89
N THR A 67 -49.89 20.11 14.21
CA THR A 67 -48.61 19.75 14.86
C THR A 67 -48.11 18.37 14.43
N LEU A 68 -48.98 17.39 14.20
CA LEU A 68 -48.58 16.09 13.65
C LEU A 68 -48.12 16.21 12.19
N LEU A 69 -48.78 17.02 11.36
CA LEU A 69 -48.36 17.30 9.99
C LEU A 69 -46.99 17.98 9.96
N GLU A 70 -46.73 18.94 10.84
CA GLU A 70 -45.42 19.55 10.99
C GLU A 70 -44.35 18.56 11.47
N GLN A 71 -44.67 17.66 12.40
CA GLN A 71 -43.74 16.61 12.83
C GLN A 71 -43.40 15.64 11.69
N VAL A 72 -44.40 15.22 10.90
CA VAL A 72 -44.19 14.37 9.73
C VAL A 72 -43.38 15.10 8.65
N ALA A 73 -43.63 16.40 8.42
CA ALA A 73 -42.83 17.19 7.50
C ALA A 73 -41.37 17.32 7.95
N ARG A 74 -41.13 17.54 9.26
CA ARG A 74 -39.78 17.57 9.85
C ARG A 74 -39.06 16.23 9.72
N LEU A 75 -39.73 15.11 10.01
CA LEU A 75 -39.14 13.78 9.87
C LEU A 75 -38.82 13.43 8.42
N ARG A 76 -39.72 13.75 7.47
CA ARG A 76 -39.46 13.58 6.04
C ARG A 76 -38.27 14.41 5.56
N GLU A 77 -38.15 15.64 6.04
CA GLU A 77 -37.02 16.52 5.72
C GLU A 77 -35.71 16.02 6.37
N GLN A 78 -35.76 15.49 7.58
CA GLN A 78 -34.61 14.83 8.22
C GLN A 78 -34.17 13.58 7.46
N LEU A 79 -35.13 12.76 7.02
CA LEU A 79 -34.86 11.59 6.19
C LEU A 79 -34.23 12.03 4.87
N ARG A 80 -34.79 13.02 4.17
CA ARG A 80 -34.23 13.58 2.94
C ARG A 80 -32.81 14.14 3.13
N ARG A 81 -32.48 14.69 4.30
CA ARG A 81 -31.12 15.16 4.62
C ARG A 81 -30.16 14.00 4.91
N GLN A 82 -30.62 12.93 5.56
CA GLN A 82 -29.83 11.70 5.71
C GLN A 82 -29.62 10.99 4.37
N GLU A 83 -30.67 10.91 3.56
CA GLU A 83 -30.69 10.36 2.21
C GLU A 83 -30.05 11.29 1.17
N SER A 84 -29.72 12.54 1.54
CA SER A 84 -29.13 13.51 0.61
C SER A 84 -27.78 13.07 0.04
N GLY A 85 -27.28 11.92 0.46
CA GLY A 85 -26.27 11.17 -0.26
C GLY A 85 -24.93 11.89 -0.31
N ALA A 86 -24.76 13.02 0.40
CA ALA A 86 -23.51 13.76 0.42
C ALA A 86 -22.39 12.92 1.05
N ALA A 87 -22.68 12.25 2.16
CA ALA A 87 -21.75 11.30 2.78
C ALA A 87 -21.52 10.06 1.89
N GLU A 88 -22.57 9.58 1.22
CA GLU A 88 -22.45 8.44 0.29
C GLU A 88 -21.66 8.79 -0.97
N ALA A 89 -21.83 9.99 -1.51
CA ALA A 89 -21.10 10.54 -2.65
C ALA A 89 -19.64 10.80 -2.28
N GLN A 90 -19.37 11.30 -1.07
CA GLN A 90 -18.01 11.42 -0.54
C GLN A 90 -17.34 10.05 -0.42
N LEU A 91 -18.04 9.04 0.12
CA LEU A 91 -17.52 7.67 0.19
C LEU A 91 -17.28 7.08 -1.19
N ARG A 92 -18.17 7.31 -2.16
CA ARG A 92 -18.00 6.86 -3.55
C ARG A 92 -16.79 7.51 -4.21
N GLN A 93 -16.60 8.83 -4.03
CA GLN A 93 -15.41 9.53 -4.53
C GLN A 93 -14.12 9.02 -3.88
N GLU A 94 -14.14 8.72 -2.59
CA GLU A 94 -12.97 8.17 -1.90
C GLU A 94 -12.67 6.74 -2.40
N ILE A 95 -13.69 5.91 -2.63
CA ILE A 95 -13.51 4.57 -3.22
C ILE A 95 -12.91 4.68 -4.63
N GLU A 96 -13.39 5.60 -5.46
CA GLU A 96 -12.86 5.81 -6.81
C GLU A 96 -11.38 6.23 -6.77
N ARG A 97 -11.05 7.22 -5.94
CA ARG A 97 -9.68 7.68 -5.70
C ARG A 97 -8.76 6.55 -5.18
N LEU A 98 -9.24 5.75 -4.25
CA LEU A 98 -8.48 4.62 -3.70
C LEU A 98 -8.29 3.51 -4.74
N THR A 99 -9.29 3.29 -5.60
CA THR A 99 -9.21 2.33 -6.70
C THR A 99 -8.15 2.76 -7.71
N GLU A 100 -8.16 4.02 -8.13
CA GLU A 100 -7.13 4.58 -9.01
C GLU A 100 -5.72 4.45 -8.41
N ARG A 101 -5.58 4.74 -7.11
CA ARG A 101 -4.33 4.60 -6.37
C ARG A 101 -3.84 3.15 -6.33
N LEU A 102 -4.76 2.19 -6.17
CA LEU A 102 -4.44 0.76 -6.19
C LEU A 102 -4.00 0.31 -7.58
N GLU A 103 -4.72 0.72 -8.63
CA GLU A 103 -4.34 0.40 -10.01
C GLU A 103 -2.96 0.97 -10.39
N GLU A 104 -2.67 2.20 -9.96
CA GLU A 104 -1.34 2.80 -10.16
C GLU A 104 -0.26 1.97 -9.46
N LYS A 105 -0.51 1.54 -8.22
CA LYS A 105 0.43 0.69 -7.46
C LYS A 105 0.57 -0.71 -8.06
N GLU A 106 -0.49 -1.30 -8.61
CA GLU A 106 -0.42 -2.56 -9.34
C GLU A 106 0.42 -2.43 -10.61
N ARG A 107 0.28 -1.32 -11.35
CA ARG A 107 1.12 -1.04 -12.53
C ARG A 107 2.59 -0.86 -12.16
N GLU A 108 2.88 -0.10 -11.10
CA GLU A 108 4.24 0.04 -10.57
C GLU A 108 4.83 -1.32 -10.17
N MET A 109 4.05 -2.15 -9.45
CA MET A 109 4.48 -3.49 -9.06
C MET A 109 4.75 -4.37 -10.28
N GLN A 110 3.88 -4.35 -11.29
CA GLN A 110 4.09 -5.10 -12.53
C GLN A 110 5.34 -4.64 -13.29
N GLN A 111 5.62 -3.33 -13.31
CA GLN A 111 6.86 -2.79 -13.89
C GLN A 111 8.08 -3.27 -13.10
N LEU A 112 8.05 -3.20 -11.78
CA LEU A 112 9.14 -3.68 -10.92
C LEU A 112 9.35 -5.19 -10.99
N LEU A 113 8.32 -5.99 -11.30
CA LEU A 113 8.47 -7.44 -11.49
C LEU A 113 9.02 -7.79 -12.88
N SER A 114 8.63 -7.03 -13.91
CA SER A 114 9.10 -7.24 -15.29
C SER A 114 10.51 -6.71 -15.53
N GLN A 115 10.92 -5.64 -14.83
CA GLN A 115 12.24 -5.04 -14.99
C GLN A 115 13.40 -6.01 -14.67
N PRO A 116 13.43 -6.71 -13.52
CA PRO A 116 14.45 -7.72 -13.21
C PRO A 116 14.49 -8.87 -14.22
N GLN A 117 13.33 -9.26 -14.78
CA GLN A 117 13.30 -10.30 -15.81
C GLN A 117 13.97 -9.81 -17.09
N HIS A 118 13.64 -8.60 -17.54
CA HIS A 118 14.24 -8.01 -18.74
C HIS A 118 15.75 -7.78 -18.60
N GLU A 119 16.21 -7.38 -17.42
CA GLU A 119 17.64 -7.23 -17.11
C GLU A 119 18.37 -8.59 -17.16
N ARG A 120 17.81 -9.62 -16.51
CA ARG A 120 18.36 -10.99 -16.58
C ARG A 120 18.39 -11.53 -18.00
N GLU A 121 17.36 -11.27 -18.80
CA GLU A 121 17.33 -11.67 -20.21
C GLU A 121 18.46 -11.01 -21.03
N LYS A 122 18.74 -9.73 -20.80
CA LYS A 122 19.88 -9.03 -21.44
C LYS A 122 21.20 -9.66 -21.06
N GLU A 123 21.41 -9.95 -19.77
CA GLU A 123 22.63 -10.60 -19.28
C GLU A 123 22.80 -11.99 -19.91
N VAL A 124 21.73 -12.79 -19.98
CA VAL A 124 21.76 -14.11 -20.63
C VAL A 124 22.14 -14.01 -22.10
N ILE A 125 21.63 -13.01 -22.83
CA ILE A 125 21.99 -12.79 -24.24
C ILE A 125 23.48 -12.45 -24.37
N LEU A 126 23.99 -11.55 -23.52
CA LEU A 126 25.41 -11.18 -23.52
C LEU A 126 26.32 -12.36 -23.19
N LEU A 127 25.97 -13.14 -22.17
CA LEU A 127 26.72 -14.34 -21.78
C LEU A 127 26.73 -15.39 -22.90
N ARG A 128 25.57 -15.65 -23.52
CA ARG A 128 25.49 -16.57 -24.67
C ARG A 128 26.38 -16.14 -25.82
N ARG A 129 26.43 -14.84 -26.11
CA ARG A 129 27.31 -14.29 -27.14
C ARG A 129 28.78 -14.48 -26.77
N SER A 130 29.16 -14.15 -25.54
CA SER A 130 30.55 -14.30 -25.06
C SER A 130 31.00 -15.75 -25.09
N VAL A 131 30.16 -16.69 -24.63
CA VAL A 131 30.44 -18.13 -24.69
C VAL A 131 30.63 -18.59 -26.14
N ALA A 132 29.74 -18.17 -27.06
CA ALA A 132 29.88 -18.51 -28.47
C ALA A 132 31.15 -17.92 -29.11
N GLU A 133 31.61 -16.74 -28.69
CA GLU A 133 32.87 -16.16 -29.13
C GLU A 133 34.07 -16.92 -28.58
N GLU A 134 34.02 -17.32 -27.31
CA GLU A 134 35.07 -18.12 -26.68
C GLU A 134 35.18 -19.53 -27.30
N GLU A 135 34.06 -20.18 -27.58
CA GLU A 135 34.02 -21.46 -28.30
C GLU A 135 34.66 -21.37 -29.70
N ARG A 136 34.39 -20.28 -30.44
CA ARG A 136 35.03 -20.04 -31.74
C ARG A 136 36.54 -19.85 -31.60
N ALA A 137 36.98 -19.09 -30.60
CA ALA A 137 38.40 -18.86 -30.36
C ALA A 137 39.11 -20.18 -29.96
N ARG A 138 38.49 -20.99 -29.10
CA ARG A 138 39.00 -22.32 -28.72
C ARG A 138 39.11 -23.23 -29.94
N ALA A 139 38.06 -23.32 -30.78
CA ALA A 139 38.09 -24.13 -32.00
C ALA A 139 39.20 -23.68 -32.97
N ALA A 140 39.40 -22.36 -33.14
CA ALA A 140 40.49 -21.84 -33.95
C ALA A 140 41.87 -22.20 -33.38
N SER A 141 42.05 -22.08 -32.06
CA SER A 141 43.28 -22.48 -31.38
C SER A 141 43.57 -23.97 -31.55
N ASP A 142 42.55 -24.83 -31.40
CA ASP A 142 42.70 -26.27 -31.55
C ASP A 142 43.19 -26.62 -32.97
N ILE A 143 42.62 -26.00 -34.00
CA ILE A 143 43.04 -26.22 -35.40
C ILE A 143 44.50 -25.81 -35.59
N LEU A 144 44.92 -24.65 -35.07
CA LEU A 144 46.29 -24.17 -35.17
C LEU A 144 47.27 -25.09 -34.43
N CYS A 145 46.93 -25.52 -33.20
CA CYS A 145 47.74 -26.46 -32.43
C CYS A 145 47.92 -27.80 -33.17
N HIS A 146 46.86 -28.33 -33.75
CA HIS A 146 46.93 -29.57 -34.54
C HIS A 146 47.81 -29.40 -35.79
N SER A 147 47.67 -28.28 -36.52
CA SER A 147 48.47 -28.00 -37.72
C SER A 147 49.95 -27.88 -37.38
N LEU A 148 50.28 -27.06 -36.36
CA LEU A 148 51.66 -26.88 -35.89
C LEU A 148 52.27 -28.20 -35.43
N ALA A 149 51.53 -29.03 -34.67
CA ALA A 149 52.02 -30.35 -34.27
C ALA A 149 52.35 -31.23 -35.50
N LYS A 150 51.48 -31.24 -36.51
CA LYS A 150 51.69 -32.00 -37.75
C LYS A 150 52.93 -31.52 -38.50
N GLU A 151 53.11 -30.21 -38.67
CA GLU A 151 54.30 -29.63 -39.29
C GLU A 151 55.57 -29.95 -38.49
N THR A 152 55.51 -29.86 -37.17
CA THR A 152 56.64 -30.21 -36.30
C THR A 152 57.04 -31.68 -36.47
N HIS A 153 56.06 -32.58 -36.54
CA HIS A 153 56.31 -34.00 -36.83
C HIS A 153 56.89 -34.22 -38.23
N GLN A 154 56.41 -33.47 -39.23
CA GLN A 154 56.96 -33.53 -40.59
C GLN A 154 58.41 -33.08 -40.63
N LEU A 155 58.73 -31.93 -40.00
CA LEU A 155 60.10 -31.42 -39.89
C LEU A 155 61.02 -32.41 -39.16
N ARG A 156 60.56 -33.02 -38.06
CA ARG A 156 61.34 -34.06 -37.36
C ARG A 156 61.63 -35.27 -38.24
N ARG A 157 60.66 -35.73 -39.04
CA ARG A 157 60.87 -36.84 -39.99
C ARG A 157 61.88 -36.47 -41.07
N THR A 158 61.75 -35.27 -41.65
CA THR A 158 62.71 -34.76 -42.64
C THR A 158 64.11 -34.65 -42.05
N LEU A 159 64.23 -34.09 -40.84
CA LEU A 159 65.51 -33.94 -40.16
C LEU A 159 66.15 -35.29 -39.79
N ALA A 160 65.34 -36.28 -39.38
CA ALA A 160 65.83 -37.64 -39.16
C ALA A 160 66.32 -38.28 -40.47
N ALA A 161 65.59 -38.10 -41.58
CA ALA A 161 66.00 -38.59 -42.89
C ALA A 161 67.30 -37.94 -43.37
N THR A 162 67.43 -36.61 -43.23
CA THR A 162 68.68 -35.91 -43.57
C THR A 162 69.83 -36.30 -42.65
N ALA A 163 69.59 -36.48 -41.36
CA ALA A 163 70.58 -37.01 -40.43
C ALA A 163 71.07 -38.41 -40.84
N HIS A 164 70.17 -39.32 -41.23
CA HIS A 164 70.54 -40.63 -41.74
C HIS A 164 71.35 -40.55 -43.04
N MET A 165 70.99 -39.66 -43.97
CA MET A 165 71.80 -39.42 -45.18
C MET A 165 73.20 -38.91 -44.82
N CYS A 166 73.31 -37.93 -43.92
CA CYS A 166 74.60 -37.43 -43.46
C CYS A 166 75.44 -38.50 -42.75
N GLN A 167 74.82 -39.34 -41.92
CA GLN A 167 75.48 -40.48 -41.28
C GLN A 167 75.99 -41.48 -42.32
N HIS A 168 75.19 -41.80 -43.34
CA HIS A 168 75.59 -42.68 -44.43
C HIS A 168 76.77 -42.09 -45.21
N LEU A 169 76.71 -40.81 -45.57
CA LEU A 169 77.81 -40.11 -46.23
C LEU A 169 79.07 -40.09 -45.36
N ALA A 170 78.96 -39.79 -44.07
CA ALA A 170 80.08 -39.81 -43.14
C ALA A 170 80.71 -41.21 -43.04
N LYS A 171 79.89 -42.27 -43.03
CA LYS A 171 80.38 -43.66 -43.07
C LYS A 171 81.13 -43.96 -44.37
N CYS A 172 80.56 -43.63 -45.53
CA CYS A 172 81.21 -43.80 -46.84
C CYS A 172 82.52 -42.99 -46.94
N LEU A 173 82.54 -41.78 -46.40
CA LEU A 173 83.75 -40.95 -46.35
C LEU A 173 84.78 -41.50 -45.36
N GLY A 174 84.38 -42.01 -44.20
CA GLY A 174 85.29 -42.68 -43.26
C GLY A 174 85.93 -43.94 -43.86
N GLU A 175 85.14 -44.75 -44.56
CA GLU A 175 85.65 -45.90 -45.34
C GLU A 175 86.62 -45.46 -46.44
N ARG A 176 86.37 -44.32 -47.10
CA ARG A 176 87.24 -43.73 -48.13
C ARG A 176 88.50 -43.05 -47.56
N GLN A 177 88.42 -42.43 -46.38
CA GLN A 177 89.55 -41.80 -45.68
C GLN A 177 90.46 -42.82 -45.00
N HIS A 178 89.93 -43.95 -44.50
CA HIS A 178 90.74 -45.11 -44.13
C HIS A 178 91.53 -45.67 -45.33
N ALA A 179 91.08 -45.42 -46.56
CA ALA A 179 91.82 -45.71 -47.79
C ALA A 179 92.69 -44.54 -48.30
N GLN A 180 92.59 -43.35 -47.70
CA GLN A 180 93.18 -42.10 -48.21
C GLN A 180 93.61 -41.21 -47.03
N GLY A 181 94.71 -41.59 -46.37
CA GLY A 181 95.41 -40.72 -45.43
C GLY A 181 96.25 -39.70 -46.20
N ASP A 182 95.77 -38.45 -46.26
CA ASP A 182 96.52 -37.21 -45.98
C ASP A 182 95.91 -35.99 -46.69
N VAL A 183 96.09 -34.84 -46.04
CA VAL A 183 95.85 -33.44 -46.45
C VAL A 183 94.60 -32.79 -45.83
N GLU A 184 94.89 -32.12 -44.72
CA GLU A 184 94.14 -31.17 -43.90
C GLU A 184 94.15 -29.77 -44.54
N GLU A 185 93.03 -29.02 -44.52
CA GLU A 185 93.10 -27.54 -44.57
C GLU A 185 91.88 -26.80 -43.96
N LYS A 186 92.19 -26.04 -42.90
CA LYS A 186 91.76 -24.69 -42.45
C LYS A 186 90.31 -24.17 -42.47
N SER A 187 89.95 -23.66 -41.28
CA SER A 187 88.92 -22.65 -40.94
C SER A 187 89.14 -21.29 -41.66
N PRO A 188 88.11 -20.44 -41.83
CA PRO A 188 88.01 -19.27 -40.93
C PRO A 188 86.60 -18.65 -40.68
N ASP A 189 86.48 -18.05 -39.49
CA ASP A 189 85.88 -16.77 -39.04
C ASP A 189 84.48 -16.21 -39.43
N LYS A 190 83.88 -15.57 -38.40
CA LYS A 190 82.66 -14.73 -38.34
C LYS A 190 82.74 -13.47 -39.22
N PRO A 191 81.57 -12.91 -39.63
CA PRO A 191 81.27 -11.52 -39.23
C PRO A 191 79.78 -11.16 -38.95
N GLU A 192 79.62 -10.25 -37.99
CA GLU A 192 78.81 -9.00 -37.96
C GLU A 192 77.41 -8.94 -38.63
N HIS A 193 76.32 -8.75 -37.87
CA HIS A 193 75.81 -7.48 -37.27
C HIS A 193 75.07 -6.51 -38.21
N THR A 194 74.11 -7.02 -38.99
CA THR A 194 73.02 -6.21 -39.60
C THR A 194 71.62 -6.81 -39.37
N GLY A 195 71.51 -8.13 -39.21
CA GLY A 195 70.23 -8.78 -38.87
C GLY A 195 69.78 -8.58 -37.42
N ARG A 196 70.70 -8.24 -36.51
CA ARG A 196 70.38 -8.00 -35.09
C ARG A 196 69.62 -6.69 -34.89
N ASP A 197 69.90 -5.67 -35.70
CA ASP A 197 69.27 -4.36 -35.55
C ASP A 197 67.82 -4.36 -36.06
N ALA A 198 67.54 -5.10 -37.15
CA ALA A 198 66.17 -5.35 -37.60
C ALA A 198 65.37 -6.19 -36.58
N SER A 199 66.02 -7.19 -35.96
CA SER A 199 65.41 -7.99 -34.90
C SER A 199 65.14 -7.16 -33.63
N VAL A 200 66.02 -6.22 -33.28
CA VAL A 200 65.83 -5.32 -32.15
C VAL A 200 64.73 -4.30 -32.46
N GLN A 201 64.65 -3.81 -33.70
CA GLN A 201 63.60 -2.87 -34.12
C GLN A 201 62.19 -3.50 -34.04
N ASN A 202 62.04 -4.75 -34.48
CA ASN A 202 60.76 -5.48 -34.35
C ASN A 202 60.34 -5.65 -32.88
N ILE A 203 61.28 -5.96 -31.98
CA ILE A 203 61.00 -6.07 -30.54
C ILE A 203 60.58 -4.72 -29.95
N ILE A 204 61.19 -3.62 -30.40
CA ILE A 204 60.83 -2.28 -29.95
C ILE A 204 59.39 -1.93 -30.39
N GLU A 205 59.00 -2.25 -31.63
CA GLU A 205 57.64 -2.03 -32.13
C GLU A 205 56.60 -2.86 -31.36
N GLU A 206 56.92 -4.13 -31.07
CA GLU A 206 56.07 -5.01 -30.28
C GLU A 206 55.88 -4.48 -28.86
N LEU A 207 56.96 -4.06 -28.19
CA LEU A 207 56.91 -3.44 -26.87
C LEU A 207 56.15 -2.10 -26.87
N GLN A 208 56.20 -1.33 -27.95
CA GLN A 208 55.44 -0.09 -28.09
C GLN A 208 53.94 -0.36 -28.17
N GLU A 209 53.52 -1.38 -28.93
CA GLU A 209 52.12 -1.77 -29.03
C GLU A 209 51.62 -2.38 -27.71
N GLU A 210 52.43 -3.18 -27.04
CA GLU A 210 52.13 -3.67 -25.69
C GLU A 210 51.98 -2.51 -24.69
N ASN A 211 52.86 -1.51 -24.75
CA ASN A 211 52.77 -0.33 -23.90
C ASN A 211 51.49 0.49 -24.18
N ARG A 212 51.08 0.57 -25.45
CA ARG A 212 49.83 1.21 -25.87
C ARG A 212 48.62 0.46 -25.30
N LEU A 213 48.61 -0.87 -25.40
CA LEU A 213 47.54 -1.70 -24.86
C LEU A 213 47.49 -1.65 -23.32
N LEU A 214 48.65 -1.67 -22.66
CA LEU A 214 48.76 -1.52 -21.21
C LEU A 214 48.21 -0.17 -20.75
N LYS A 215 48.51 0.92 -21.46
CA LYS A 215 47.92 2.23 -21.17
C LYS A 215 46.40 2.19 -21.26
N GLN A 216 45.85 1.60 -22.31
CA GLN A 216 44.39 1.45 -22.46
C GLN A 216 43.77 0.63 -21.31
N LYS A 217 44.42 -0.48 -20.90
CA LYS A 217 43.99 -1.29 -19.75
C LYS A 217 44.03 -0.49 -18.45
N VAL A 218 45.05 0.32 -18.22
CA VAL A 218 45.14 1.21 -17.05
C VAL A 218 43.99 2.22 -17.06
N THR A 219 43.69 2.85 -18.20
CA THR A 219 42.57 3.80 -18.29
C THR A 219 41.24 3.11 -17.97
N HIS A 220 41.04 1.89 -18.48
CA HIS A 220 39.85 1.09 -18.18
C HIS A 220 39.76 0.76 -16.69
N ILE A 221 40.84 0.27 -16.08
CA ILE A 221 40.88 -0.02 -14.63
C ILE A 221 40.60 1.24 -13.80
N LEU A 222 41.09 2.41 -14.21
CA LEU A 222 40.80 3.67 -13.53
C LEU A 222 39.31 4.03 -13.60
N ALA A 223 38.65 3.83 -14.75
CA ALA A 223 37.20 4.02 -14.86
C ALA A 223 36.44 3.07 -13.91
N TYR A 224 36.79 1.78 -13.88
CA TYR A 224 36.17 0.85 -12.92
C TYR A 224 36.42 1.26 -11.48
N LYS A 225 37.63 1.71 -11.15
CA LYS A 225 37.94 2.20 -9.82
C LYS A 225 37.02 3.37 -9.46
N ASP A 226 36.85 4.34 -10.35
CA ASP A 226 35.98 5.49 -10.10
C ASP A 226 34.51 5.06 -9.95
N ASP A 227 34.04 4.11 -10.77
CA ASP A 227 32.70 3.51 -10.65
C ASP A 227 32.51 2.83 -9.28
N PHE A 228 33.46 1.99 -8.86
CA PHE A 228 33.43 1.33 -7.54
C PHE A 228 33.45 2.33 -6.39
N MET A 229 34.24 3.41 -6.51
CA MET A 229 34.28 4.45 -5.48
C MET A 229 32.97 5.23 -5.42
N SER A 230 32.34 5.50 -6.56
CA SER A 230 31.03 6.17 -6.62
C SER A 230 29.92 5.30 -6.03
N GLU A 231 29.86 4.00 -6.39
CA GLU A 231 28.90 3.05 -5.82
C GLU A 231 29.03 2.97 -4.31
N ARG A 232 30.27 2.90 -3.81
CA ARG A 232 30.51 2.90 -2.37
C ARG A 232 30.01 4.18 -1.70
N ALA A 233 30.32 5.34 -2.28
CA ALA A 233 29.86 6.61 -1.75
C ALA A 233 28.32 6.70 -1.75
N ASP A 234 27.66 6.09 -2.74
CA ASP A 234 26.20 6.03 -2.84
C ASP A 234 25.61 5.15 -1.74
N ARG A 235 26.21 3.98 -1.49
CA ARG A 235 25.84 3.12 -0.35
C ARG A 235 25.99 3.83 0.99
N GLU A 236 27.08 4.56 1.20
CA GLU A 236 27.32 5.31 2.44
C GLU A 236 26.28 6.42 2.63
N ARG A 237 25.86 7.10 1.55
CA ARG A 237 24.75 8.07 1.59
C ARG A 237 23.41 7.40 1.90
N ALA A 238 23.14 6.25 1.29
CA ALA A 238 21.93 5.48 1.57
C ALA A 238 21.88 5.01 3.02
N GLN A 239 23.00 4.51 3.56
CA GLN A 239 23.12 4.10 4.97
C GLN A 239 22.91 5.28 5.91
N SER A 240 23.52 6.43 5.64
CA SER A 240 23.30 7.66 6.42
C SER A 240 21.82 8.05 6.44
N ARG A 241 21.14 7.93 5.30
CA ARG A 241 19.70 8.25 5.20
C ARG A 241 18.83 7.25 5.95
N ILE A 242 19.18 5.96 5.91
CA ILE A 242 18.49 4.92 6.69
C ILE A 242 18.63 5.25 8.18
N GLN A 243 19.83 5.54 8.65
CA GLN A 243 20.07 5.89 10.06
C GLN A 243 19.29 7.15 10.48
N GLU A 244 19.28 8.20 9.66
CA GLU A 244 18.48 9.41 9.92
C GLU A 244 16.98 9.10 10.01
N LEU A 245 16.48 8.20 9.15
CA LEU A 245 15.09 7.77 9.18
C LEU A 245 14.79 6.90 10.40
N GLU A 246 15.69 6.02 10.80
CA GLU A 246 15.57 5.22 12.03
C GLU A 246 15.54 6.13 13.28
N GLU A 247 16.39 7.15 13.34
CA GLU A 247 16.36 8.16 14.41
C GLU A 247 15.04 8.96 14.43
N LYS A 248 14.50 9.31 13.25
CA LYS A 248 13.19 9.97 13.17
C LYS A 248 12.06 9.06 13.59
N VAL A 249 12.06 7.80 13.15
CA VAL A 249 11.05 6.81 13.53
C VAL A 249 11.09 6.57 15.04
N THR A 250 12.28 6.37 15.61
CA THR A 250 12.43 6.23 17.07
C THR A 250 11.97 7.48 17.80
N SER A 251 12.31 8.69 17.35
CA SER A 251 11.83 9.95 17.94
C SER A 251 10.30 10.08 17.89
N LEU A 252 9.67 9.75 16.76
CA LEU A 252 8.22 9.74 16.61
C LEU A 252 7.55 8.68 17.49
N LEU A 253 8.12 7.47 17.57
CA LEU A 253 7.64 6.42 18.47
C LEU A 253 7.67 6.88 19.93
N HIS A 254 8.77 7.51 20.37
CA HIS A 254 8.84 8.10 21.70
C HIS A 254 7.77 9.19 21.86
N GLN A 255 7.60 10.10 20.89
CA GLN A 255 6.58 11.16 20.97
C GLN A 255 5.16 10.59 21.08
N VAL A 256 4.83 9.53 20.33
CA VAL A 256 3.54 8.85 20.40
C VAL A 256 3.35 8.17 21.76
N SER A 257 4.38 7.49 22.29
CA SER A 257 4.37 6.90 23.64
C SER A 257 4.15 7.97 24.71
N TRP A 258 4.88 9.09 24.65
CA TRP A 258 4.72 10.21 25.58
C TRP A 258 3.31 10.83 25.51
N ARG A 259 2.72 10.92 24.32
CA ARG A 259 1.34 11.42 24.18
C ARG A 259 0.28 10.44 24.65
N GLN A 260 0.56 9.13 24.62
CA GLN A 260 -0.31 8.09 25.19
C GLN A 260 -0.26 8.09 26.73
N ASP A 261 0.93 8.22 27.33
CA ASP A 261 1.06 8.26 28.80
C ASP A 261 0.50 9.54 29.44
N VAL A 262 0.42 10.66 28.69
CA VAL A 262 -0.18 11.92 29.18
C VAL A 262 -1.71 11.92 29.07
N ARG A 263 -2.32 10.94 28.38
CA ARG A 263 -3.77 10.88 28.17
C ARG A 263 -4.37 9.60 28.77
N GLU A 264 -4.50 9.56 30.10
CA GLU A 264 -5.76 9.33 30.86
C GLU A 264 -5.50 9.09 32.38
N PRO A 265 -6.46 9.35 33.29
CA PRO A 265 -7.73 10.09 33.18
C PRO A 265 -7.89 11.19 34.24
N ASP A 266 -8.48 12.33 33.89
CA ASP A 266 -9.08 13.25 34.86
C ASP A 266 -10.59 13.36 34.59
N PRO A 267 -11.46 12.78 35.44
CA PRO A 267 -12.90 12.78 35.21
C PRO A 267 -13.56 13.96 35.95
N CYS A 268 -13.96 15.02 35.24
CA CYS A 268 -14.98 15.94 35.73
C CYS A 268 -15.82 16.52 34.59
N TRP A 269 -17.11 16.25 34.70
CA TRP A 269 -18.22 16.67 33.87
C TRP A 269 -18.39 18.20 33.86
N ILE A 270 -18.98 18.75 32.79
CA ILE A 270 -20.24 19.54 32.79
C ILE A 270 -20.50 20.10 31.37
N HIS A 271 -21.75 19.94 30.92
CA HIS A 271 -22.33 20.55 29.73
C HIS A 271 -22.49 22.08 29.86
N THR A 272 -22.12 22.83 28.83
CA THR A 272 -22.88 24.04 28.42
C THR A 272 -22.64 24.37 26.95
N GLY A 273 -23.71 24.58 26.20
CA GLY A 273 -23.66 24.82 24.76
C GLY A 273 -23.56 26.28 24.31
N SER A 274 -23.63 26.40 22.98
CA SER A 274 -23.99 27.56 22.14
C SER A 274 -22.90 28.54 21.64
N LYS A 275 -22.72 28.45 20.31
CA LYS A 275 -22.87 29.49 19.27
C LYS A 275 -21.63 30.24 18.74
N THR A 276 -21.42 30.00 17.45
CA THR A 276 -21.05 30.94 16.35
C THR A 276 -19.74 31.72 16.42
N ALA A 277 -18.83 31.37 15.50
CA ALA A 277 -18.16 32.34 14.63
C ALA A 277 -17.73 31.65 13.33
N LYS A 278 -18.13 32.23 12.19
CA LYS A 278 -17.61 31.92 10.86
C LYS A 278 -16.27 32.65 10.69
N TYR A 279 -15.25 32.01 10.11
CA TYR A 279 -14.51 32.41 8.89
C TYR A 279 -13.14 31.67 8.80
N LEU A 280 -12.88 31.10 7.62
CA LEU A 280 -11.60 30.69 6.98
C LEU A 280 -10.89 29.45 7.57
N GLU A 281 -10.86 28.32 6.86
CA GLU A 281 -10.08 27.99 5.64
C GLU A 281 -8.67 27.50 5.99
N THR A 282 -8.41 26.22 5.71
CA THR A 282 -7.23 25.62 5.04
C THR A 282 -7.02 24.18 5.53
N ASP A 283 -6.92 23.29 4.55
CA ASP A 283 -6.75 21.83 4.60
C ASP A 283 -5.66 21.30 5.53
N ALA A 284 -5.97 20.19 6.23
CA ALA A 284 -5.06 19.06 6.45
C ALA A 284 -5.84 17.88 7.05
N LEU A 285 -6.09 16.84 6.25
CA LEU A 285 -6.68 15.58 6.69
C LEU A 285 -5.65 14.70 7.39
N GLU A 286 -5.99 14.25 8.58
CA GLU A 286 -5.36 13.12 9.27
C GLU A 286 -5.80 11.76 8.69
N PRO A 287 -4.95 10.72 8.79
CA PRO A 287 -5.30 9.36 8.45
C PRO A 287 -6.01 8.64 9.61
N VAL A 288 -7.14 8.01 9.28
CA VAL A 288 -7.88 7.02 10.08
C VAL A 288 -7.10 5.70 10.14
N VAL A 289 -6.92 5.16 11.34
CA VAL A 289 -6.52 3.77 11.62
C VAL A 289 -7.76 2.94 11.95
N PRO A 290 -7.95 1.72 11.41
CA PRO A 290 -8.95 0.77 11.88
C PRO A 290 -8.47 0.06 13.15
N GLY A 291 -9.31 0.06 14.19
CA GLY A 291 -9.01 -0.58 15.46
C GLY A 291 -9.34 -2.07 15.50
N GLY A 292 -8.83 -2.72 16.55
CA GLY A 292 -9.60 -3.72 17.29
C GLY A 292 -8.83 -4.86 17.92
N TRP A 293 -8.19 -4.66 19.09
CA TRP A 293 -8.03 -5.71 20.11
C TRP A 293 -8.00 -5.06 21.51
N ARG A 294 -8.88 -5.50 22.42
CA ARG A 294 -8.88 -5.12 23.85
C ARG A 294 -8.54 -6.36 24.71
N PRO A 295 -7.71 -6.25 25.76
CA PRO A 295 -7.46 -7.30 26.74
C PRO A 295 -8.53 -7.35 27.85
N GLY A 296 -8.77 -8.55 28.43
CA GLY A 296 -9.59 -8.75 29.63
C GLY A 296 -8.73 -9.18 30.84
N PRO A 297 -9.08 -8.84 32.10
CA PRO A 297 -8.19 -9.00 33.26
C PRO A 297 -8.53 -10.19 34.18
N GLY A 298 -7.49 -10.93 34.57
CA GLY A 298 -7.16 -11.46 35.91
C GLY A 298 -8.16 -12.28 36.74
N SER A 299 -7.75 -13.49 37.16
CA SER A 299 -8.07 -14.05 38.48
C SER A 299 -6.95 -15.00 38.92
N GLN A 300 -6.47 -14.80 40.15
CA GLN A 300 -5.42 -15.58 40.81
C GLN A 300 -6.03 -16.62 41.77
N GLN A 301 -5.22 -17.65 42.06
CA GLN A 301 -5.15 -18.50 43.26
C GLN A 301 -5.81 -19.90 43.30
N LEU A 302 -4.89 -20.87 43.54
CA LEU A 302 -4.97 -22.18 44.24
C LEU A 302 -5.86 -23.26 43.58
N GLU A 303 -5.50 -24.54 43.45
CA GLU A 303 -4.73 -25.43 44.35
C GLU A 303 -4.50 -26.81 43.66
N LEU A 304 -3.42 -27.52 44.03
CA LEU A 304 -3.22 -29.01 44.03
C LEU A 304 -3.03 -29.84 42.72
N GLU A 305 -1.76 -30.08 42.36
CA GLU A 305 -1.00 -31.33 42.01
C GLU A 305 -1.63 -32.62 41.36
N PRO A 306 -0.82 -33.51 40.73
CA PRO A 306 -1.10 -34.24 39.46
C PRO A 306 -1.22 -35.78 39.57
N PRO A 307 -1.29 -36.49 38.42
CA PRO A 307 -0.24 -37.47 38.07
C PRO A 307 0.10 -37.41 36.56
N ALA A 308 1.19 -37.90 35.98
CA ALA A 308 2.46 -38.47 36.37
C ALA A 308 3.18 -38.76 35.02
N GLU A 309 4.46 -38.35 34.90
CA GLU A 309 5.52 -38.96 34.08
C GLU A 309 5.35 -38.95 32.53
N GLY A 310 6.26 -38.44 31.70
CA GLY A 310 7.70 -38.36 31.87
C GLY A 310 8.38 -37.19 31.13
N ARG A 311 9.15 -36.46 31.93
CA ARG A 311 10.51 -35.93 31.70
C ARG A 311 10.75 -34.99 30.50
N HIS A 312 10.71 -33.70 30.87
CA HIS A 312 11.26 -32.50 30.22
C HIS A 312 12.77 -32.62 29.90
N SER A 313 13.35 -31.82 29.00
CA SER A 313 13.76 -30.43 29.30
C SER A 313 13.95 -29.53 28.08
N SER A 314 13.31 -28.35 28.16
CA SER A 314 13.81 -27.01 27.76
C SER A 314 14.00 -26.76 26.25
N THR A 315 13.20 -25.96 25.53
CA THR A 315 12.97 -24.50 25.74
C THR A 315 14.14 -23.77 26.38
N ALA A 316 15.32 -23.91 25.77
CA ALA A 316 16.36 -22.89 25.83
C ALA A 316 16.44 -22.20 24.46
N GLN A 317 16.59 -20.88 24.49
CA GLN A 317 16.93 -19.97 23.39
C GLN A 317 17.16 -20.64 22.03
N ARG A 318 16.25 -20.38 21.08
CA ARG A 318 16.54 -20.58 19.66
C ARG A 318 17.64 -19.56 19.31
N GLY A 319 18.89 -19.98 19.44
CA GLY A 319 20.07 -19.20 19.12
C GLY A 319 20.02 -18.82 17.64
N GLN A 320 20.31 -17.55 17.34
CA GLN A 320 20.66 -17.16 15.99
C GLN A 320 22.01 -17.83 15.67
N GLY A 321 21.99 -19.01 15.04
CA GLY A 321 23.22 -19.75 14.73
C GLY A 321 23.10 -21.27 14.81
N ASP A 322 21.94 -21.83 14.45
CA ASP A 322 21.76 -23.28 14.38
C ASP A 322 21.59 -23.69 12.91
N LEU A 323 22.53 -24.49 12.39
CA LEU A 323 22.47 -25.09 11.08
C LEU A 323 21.52 -26.30 11.10
N GLN A 324 20.65 -26.42 10.10
CA GLN A 324 19.64 -27.48 10.06
C GLN A 324 19.85 -28.42 8.88
N CYS A 325 19.73 -29.73 9.11
CA CYS A 325 19.69 -30.70 8.04
C CYS A 325 18.38 -30.53 7.23
N PRO A 326 18.44 -30.33 5.90
CA PRO A 326 17.24 -30.11 5.09
C PRO A 326 16.35 -31.34 4.95
N HIS A 327 16.83 -32.54 5.31
CA HIS A 327 16.09 -33.79 5.13
C HIS A 327 15.34 -34.25 6.39
N CYS A 328 15.99 -34.25 7.55
CA CYS A 328 15.38 -34.71 8.81
C CYS A 328 15.10 -33.57 9.81
N LEU A 329 15.45 -32.33 9.45
CA LEU A 329 15.28 -31.13 10.28
C LEU A 329 16.01 -31.17 11.63
N ARG A 330 16.99 -32.06 11.77
CA ARG A 330 17.87 -32.09 12.94
C ARG A 330 18.73 -30.83 12.98
N CYS A 331 18.76 -30.18 14.14
CA CYS A 331 19.54 -28.97 14.39
C CYS A 331 20.96 -29.33 14.85
N PHE A 332 21.91 -28.53 14.38
CA PHE A 332 23.33 -28.56 14.71
C PHE A 332 23.72 -27.13 15.09
N SER A 333 24.65 -26.97 16.03
CA SER A 333 25.19 -25.63 16.30
C SER A 333 26.11 -25.19 15.14
N ASP A 334 26.36 -23.88 15.02
CA ASP A 334 27.31 -23.34 14.03
C ASP A 334 28.72 -23.95 14.13
N GLU A 335 29.14 -24.39 15.32
CA GLU A 335 30.42 -25.05 15.55
C GLU A 335 30.47 -26.50 15.01
N GLN A 336 29.32 -27.09 14.69
CA GLN A 336 29.16 -28.49 14.26
C GLN A 336 28.98 -28.64 12.74
N GLY A 337 29.46 -27.67 11.94
CA GLY A 337 29.29 -27.69 10.48
C GLY A 337 29.81 -28.96 9.79
N GLU A 338 30.92 -29.54 10.24
CA GLU A 338 31.46 -30.80 9.68
C GLU A 338 30.62 -32.04 10.04
N GLU A 339 29.95 -32.02 11.19
CA GLU A 339 29.04 -33.07 11.63
C GLU A 339 27.72 -33.02 10.87
N LEU A 340 27.23 -31.80 10.59
CA LEU A 340 26.09 -31.60 9.70
C LEU A 340 26.37 -32.14 8.29
N LEU A 341 27.54 -31.86 7.71
CA LEU A 341 27.88 -32.34 6.37
C LEU A 341 27.96 -33.87 6.28
N ARG A 342 28.57 -34.54 7.28
CA ARG A 342 28.55 -36.01 7.39
C ARG A 342 27.13 -36.53 7.54
N HIS A 343 26.34 -35.91 8.42
CA HIS A 343 24.96 -36.30 8.65
C HIS A 343 24.10 -36.14 7.40
N VAL A 344 24.25 -35.06 6.63
CA VAL A 344 23.52 -34.87 5.36
C VAL A 344 23.90 -35.96 4.36
N ALA A 345 25.17 -36.37 4.27
CA ALA A 345 25.60 -37.46 3.38
C ALA A 345 25.00 -38.83 3.75
N GLU A 346 24.72 -39.06 5.03
CA GLU A 346 24.07 -40.27 5.53
C GLU A 346 22.54 -40.19 5.46
N CYS A 347 21.96 -39.01 5.71
CA CYS A 347 20.51 -38.77 5.74
C CYS A 347 19.88 -38.72 4.35
N CYS A 348 20.69 -38.55 3.29
CA CYS A 348 20.27 -38.59 1.89
C CYS A 348 20.29 -39.99 1.26
N GLN A 349 20.74 -41.02 2.00
CA GLN A 349 20.66 -42.43 1.59
C GLN A 349 19.36 -43.04 2.12
#